data_AF-A0A0S8YLV0-F1
#
_entry.id   AF-A0A0S8YLV0-F1
#
_cell.length_a   1.000
_cell.length_b   1.000
_cell.length_c   1.000
_cell.angle_alpha   90.00
_cell.angle_beta   90.00
_cell.angle_gamma   90.00
#
_symmetry.space_group_name_H-M   'P 1'
#
loop_
_entity.id
_entity.type
_entity.pdbx_description
1 polymer ?
#
loop_
_entity_poly.entity_id
_entity_poly.type
_entity_poly.pdbx_seq_one_letter_code
_entity_poly.pdbx_strand_id
1 'polypeptide(L)'
;MTQATQEPLRVVFCIGITQNFFDLPTGEGLSVWKGFSQMMGDLGAMPGITVLGAMDDDRLMVGPSTTSPWTVYIMADVDCHQSVINACNLFRTTPVGEYSLWRYAKVEARIGRPLTIPEAARV
;
A
#
# COMPACT_ATOMS: atom_id res chain seq x y z
N MET A 1 11.88 -1.59 -21.97
CA MET A 1 12.79 -0.77 -21.15
C MET A 1 11.93 0.16 -20.32
N THR A 2 12.06 0.12 -18.99
CA THR A 2 11.32 1.02 -18.11
C THR A 2 12.10 2.32 -17.97
N GLN A 3 11.50 3.45 -18.28
CA GLN A 3 12.13 4.76 -18.17
C GLN A 3 11.82 5.38 -16.81
N ALA A 4 12.85 5.75 -16.05
CA ALA A 4 12.69 6.51 -14.82
C ALA A 4 12.16 7.91 -15.12
N THR A 5 11.33 8.43 -14.23
CA THR A 5 10.79 9.79 -14.35
C THR A 5 11.82 10.83 -13.90
N GLN A 6 11.69 12.05 -14.43
CA GLN A 6 12.59 13.16 -14.09
C GLN A 6 12.37 13.65 -12.64
N GLU A 7 11.13 13.57 -12.15
CA GLU A 7 10.74 13.75 -10.75
C GLU A 7 10.06 12.46 -10.28
N PRO A 8 10.21 12.05 -9.00
CA PRO A 8 9.57 10.84 -8.51
C PRO A 8 8.04 10.94 -8.58
N LEU A 9 7.41 9.82 -8.92
CA LEU A 9 5.97 9.64 -8.77
C LEU A 9 5.64 9.65 -7.27
N ARG A 10 4.79 10.59 -6.83
CA ARG A 10 4.27 10.58 -5.46
C ARG A 10 3.08 9.64 -5.42
N VAL A 11 3.24 8.48 -4.80
CA VAL A 11 2.22 7.43 -4.79
C VAL A 11 1.64 7.27 -3.40
N VAL A 12 0.31 7.16 -3.32
CA VAL A 12 -0.39 6.66 -2.14
C VAL A 12 -0.94 5.29 -2.48
N PHE A 13 -0.42 4.26 -1.83
CA PHE A 13 -0.99 2.92 -1.83
C PHE A 13 -2.12 2.88 -0.81
N CYS A 14 -3.33 2.88 -1.33
CA CYS A 14 -4.58 2.82 -0.59
C CYS A 14 -4.98 1.36 -0.40
N ILE A 15 -5.06 0.90 0.85
CA ILE A 15 -5.24 -0.51 1.17
C ILE A 15 -6.53 -0.70 1.97
N GLY A 16 -7.41 -1.56 1.46
CA GLY A 16 -8.64 -1.97 2.15
C GLY A 16 -8.51 -3.40 2.66
N ILE A 17 -8.75 -3.62 3.95
CA ILE A 17 -8.91 -4.97 4.50
C ILE A 17 -10.27 -5.52 4.10
N THR A 18 -10.31 -6.77 3.64
CA THR A 18 -11.52 -7.44 3.13
C THR A 18 -12.30 -8.17 4.21
N GLN A 19 -13.55 -8.53 3.93
CA GLN A 19 -14.39 -9.31 4.84
C GLN A 19 -13.74 -10.65 5.26
N ASN A 20 -12.97 -11.29 4.37
CA ASN A 20 -12.30 -12.55 4.65
C ASN A 20 -11.34 -12.51 5.85
N PHE A 21 -10.80 -11.33 6.19
CA PHE A 21 -9.99 -11.16 7.40
C PHE A 21 -10.87 -11.13 8.65
N PHE A 22 -12.00 -10.42 8.59
CA PHE A 22 -12.94 -10.29 9.70
C PHE A 22 -13.76 -11.54 9.95
N ASP A 23 -13.88 -12.43 8.95
CA ASP A 23 -14.50 -13.74 9.08
C ASP A 23 -13.60 -14.77 9.78
N LEU A 24 -12.31 -14.45 10.00
CA LEU A 24 -11.41 -15.32 10.76
C LEU A 24 -11.85 -15.38 12.22
N PRO A 25 -11.69 -16.53 12.91
CA PRO A 25 -11.89 -16.58 14.35
C PRO A 25 -11.00 -15.56 15.07
N THR A 26 -11.52 -14.98 16.15
CA THR A 26 -10.78 -14.01 16.96
C THR A 26 -9.45 -14.60 17.42
N GLY A 27 -8.34 -13.91 17.11
CA GLY A 27 -6.98 -14.37 17.42
C GLY A 27 -6.30 -15.17 16.30
N GLU A 28 -6.99 -15.53 15.22
CA GLU A 28 -6.44 -16.32 14.11
C GLU A 28 -5.91 -15.48 12.93
N GLY A 29 -5.86 -14.15 13.07
CA GLY A 29 -5.33 -13.24 12.04
C GLY A 29 -3.80 -13.23 11.91
N LEU A 30 -3.06 -14.01 12.69
CA LEU A 30 -1.59 -13.93 12.76
C LEU A 30 -0.91 -14.24 11.42
N SER A 31 -1.42 -15.19 10.64
CA SER A 31 -0.88 -15.51 9.31
C SER A 31 -1.03 -14.32 8.35
N VAL A 32 -2.18 -13.62 8.41
CA VAL A 32 -2.43 -12.41 7.62
C VAL A 32 -1.49 -11.29 8.05
N TRP A 33 -1.29 -11.09 9.35
CA TRP A 33 -0.31 -10.13 9.88
C TRP A 33 1.13 -10.42 9.42
N LYS A 34 1.54 -11.70 9.39
CA LYS A 34 2.85 -12.09 8.85
C LYS A 34 2.97 -11.75 7.36
N GLY A 35 1.94 -12.04 6.57
CA GLY A 35 1.90 -11.66 5.16
C GLY A 35 1.97 -10.14 4.97
N PHE A 36 1.21 -9.38 5.76
CA PHE A 36 1.23 -7.91 5.69
C PHE A 36 2.60 -7.33 6.07
N SER A 37 3.22 -7.86 7.14
CA SER A 37 4.57 -7.49 7.56
C SER A 37 5.61 -7.77 6.46
N GLN A 38 5.55 -8.95 5.83
CA GLN A 38 6.41 -9.29 4.70
C GLN A 38 6.21 -8.34 3.53
N MET A 39 4.96 -8.06 3.15
CA MET A 39 4.62 -7.12 2.08
C MET A 39 5.19 -5.72 2.35
N MET A 40 5.06 -5.20 3.57
CA MET A 40 5.62 -3.89 3.92
C MET A 40 7.16 -3.89 3.90
N GLY A 41 7.78 -4.97 4.36
CA GLY A 41 9.23 -5.15 4.30
C GLY A 41 9.75 -5.17 2.86
N ASP A 42 9.11 -5.95 2.00
CA ASP A 42 9.45 -6.06 0.58
C ASP A 42 9.22 -4.75 -0.17
N LEU A 43 8.13 -4.02 0.15
CA LEU A 43 7.86 -2.70 -0.40
C LEU A 43 8.96 -1.69 -0.01
N GLY A 44 9.36 -1.68 1.26
CA GLY A 44 10.40 -0.78 1.77
C GLY A 44 11.80 -1.11 1.27
N ALA A 45 12.05 -2.38 0.89
CA ALA A 45 13.31 -2.83 0.32
C ALA A 45 13.35 -2.74 -1.23
N MET A 46 12.22 -2.42 -1.88
CA MET A 46 12.11 -2.44 -3.33
C MET A 46 12.96 -1.32 -3.97
N PRO A 47 13.87 -1.64 -4.91
CA PRO A 47 14.60 -0.62 -5.66
C PRO A 47 13.64 0.33 -6.38
N GLY A 48 13.95 1.63 -6.36
CA GLY A 48 13.13 2.66 -6.98
C GLY A 48 11.92 3.10 -6.14
N ILE A 49 11.78 2.61 -4.91
CA ILE A 49 10.74 3.04 -3.96
C ILE A 49 11.38 3.63 -2.70
N THR A 50 10.87 4.76 -2.23
CA THR A 50 11.18 5.36 -0.94
C THR A 50 9.90 5.61 -0.18
N VAL A 51 9.64 4.83 0.88
CA VAL A 51 8.46 5.00 1.73
C VAL A 51 8.63 6.25 2.60
N LEU A 52 7.66 7.15 2.53
CA LEU A 52 7.63 8.43 3.25
C LEU A 52 6.85 8.35 4.55
N GLY A 53 5.89 7.44 4.62
CA GLY A 53 5.08 7.21 5.82
C GLY A 53 3.93 6.24 5.56
N ALA A 54 3.37 5.74 6.66
CA ALA A 54 2.17 4.91 6.65
C ALA A 54 1.17 5.42 7.69
N MET A 55 -0.11 5.23 7.41
CA MET A 55 -1.22 5.55 8.29
C MET A 55 -2.16 4.34 8.34
N ASP A 56 -2.53 3.94 9.54
CA ASP A 56 -3.53 2.91 9.80
C ASP A 56 -4.67 3.54 10.62
N ASP A 57 -5.89 3.43 10.11
CA ASP A 57 -7.09 4.02 10.70
C ASP A 57 -8.02 2.94 11.30
N ASP A 58 -7.52 1.71 11.49
CA ASP A 58 -8.32 0.56 11.96
C ASP A 58 -9.03 0.76 13.30
N ARG A 59 -8.59 1.72 14.12
CA ARG A 59 -9.24 2.07 15.40
C ARG A 59 -10.50 2.90 15.24
N LEU A 60 -10.67 3.60 14.13
CA LEU A 60 -11.83 4.43 13.83
C LEU A 60 -12.65 3.84 12.67
N MET A 61 -11.98 3.21 11.72
CA MET A 61 -12.56 2.42 10.63
C MET A 61 -12.41 0.92 10.98
N VAL A 62 -13.34 0.41 11.80
CA VAL A 62 -13.38 -1.01 12.18
C VAL A 62 -14.28 -1.78 11.21
N GLY A 63 -13.71 -2.78 10.52
CA GLY A 63 -14.45 -3.65 9.60
C GLY A 63 -13.94 -3.59 8.16
N PRO A 64 -14.57 -4.33 7.22
CA PRO A 64 -14.13 -4.39 5.84
C PRO A 64 -14.24 -3.04 5.14
N SER A 65 -13.17 -2.60 4.47
CA SER A 65 -13.22 -1.44 3.57
C SER A 65 -13.40 -1.92 2.12
N THR A 66 -14.63 -1.81 1.62
CA THR A 66 -14.98 -2.19 0.24
C THR A 66 -14.80 -1.04 -0.74
N THR A 67 -14.75 0.21 -0.28
CA THR A 67 -14.49 1.42 -1.10
C THR A 67 -13.80 2.48 -0.24
N SER A 68 -13.36 3.59 -0.84
CA SER A 68 -12.89 4.75 -0.07
C SER A 68 -13.94 5.21 0.96
N PRO A 69 -13.55 5.53 2.21
CA PRO A 69 -12.18 5.55 2.75
C PRO A 69 -11.58 4.16 3.02
N TRP A 70 -10.27 4.06 2.81
CA TRP A 70 -9.46 2.87 3.05
C TRP A 70 -8.99 2.80 4.50
N THR A 71 -8.60 1.60 4.96
CA THR A 71 -8.12 1.35 6.34
C THR A 71 -6.64 1.66 6.51
N VAL A 72 -5.82 1.43 5.47
CA VAL A 72 -4.37 1.65 5.52
C VAL A 72 -3.91 2.46 4.31
N TYR A 73 -2.98 3.38 4.53
CA TYR A 73 -2.37 4.20 3.49
C TYR A 73 -0.86 4.17 3.63
N ILE A 74 -0.14 3.93 2.53
CA ILE A 74 1.33 4.03 2.49
C ILE A 74 1.68 5.07 1.43
N MET A 75 2.38 6.13 1.82
CA MET A 75 2.88 7.14 0.90
C MET A 75 4.34 6.87 0.56
N ALA A 76 4.68 6.91 -0.73
CA ALA A 76 6.03 6.68 -1.22
C ALA A 76 6.38 7.57 -2.41
N ASP A 77 7.67 7.82 -2.57
CA ASP A 77 8.25 8.22 -3.85
C ASP A 77 8.61 6.99 -4.66
N VAL A 78 8.25 6.99 -5.94
CA VAL A 78 8.47 5.86 -6.86
C VAL A 78 9.06 6.35 -8.17
N ASP A 79 10.09 5.66 -8.67
CA ASP A 79 10.86 6.09 -9.84
C ASP A 79 10.14 5.94 -11.19
N CYS A 80 9.20 4.99 -11.29
CA CYS A 80 8.50 4.70 -12.53
C CYS A 80 7.21 3.88 -12.30
N HIS A 81 6.35 3.83 -13.33
CA HIS A 81 5.11 3.08 -13.28
C HIS A 81 5.30 1.58 -13.06
N GLN A 82 6.39 0.99 -13.56
CA GLN A 82 6.65 -0.43 -13.36
C GLN A 82 6.90 -0.75 -11.88
N SER A 83 7.61 0.11 -11.16
CA SER A 83 7.84 -0.06 -9.72
C SER A 83 6.52 0.03 -8.94
N VAL A 84 5.58 0.90 -9.36
CA VAL A 84 4.22 0.93 -8.79
C VAL A 84 3.47 -0.39 -9.04
N ILE A 85 3.55 -0.92 -10.26
CA ILE A 85 2.94 -2.21 -10.62
C ILE A 85 3.55 -3.33 -9.77
N ASN A 86 4.87 -3.35 -9.61
CA ASN A 86 5.58 -4.35 -8.81
C ASN A 86 5.18 -4.28 -7.33
N ALA A 87 5.07 -3.06 -6.77
CA ALA A 87 4.56 -2.84 -5.42
C ALA A 87 3.13 -3.38 -5.25
N CYS A 88 2.21 -3.06 -6.17
CA CYS A 88 0.86 -3.62 -6.13
C CYS A 88 0.86 -5.15 -6.29
N ASN A 89 1.81 -5.71 -7.03
CA ASN A 89 1.91 -7.15 -7.26
C ASN A 89 2.30 -7.92 -6.00
N LEU A 90 2.88 -7.28 -4.98
CA LEU A 90 3.14 -7.91 -3.68
C LEU A 90 1.86 -8.54 -3.09
N PHE A 91 0.69 -7.93 -3.29
CA PHE A 91 -0.58 -8.50 -2.82
C PHE A 91 -0.90 -9.86 -3.49
N ARG A 92 -0.43 -10.08 -4.72
CA ARG A 92 -0.61 -11.36 -5.43
C ARG A 92 0.42 -12.40 -5.04
N THR A 93 1.65 -11.97 -4.73
CA THR A 93 2.80 -12.86 -4.55
C THR A 93 3.14 -13.15 -3.09
N THR A 94 2.75 -12.30 -2.15
CA THR A 94 2.99 -12.52 -0.72
C THR A 94 2.06 -13.62 -0.21
N PRO A 95 2.61 -14.74 0.31
CA PRO A 95 1.82 -15.86 0.79
C PRO A 95 1.19 -15.59 2.16
N VAL A 96 0.01 -16.16 2.37
CA VAL A 96 -0.74 -16.21 3.63
C VAL A 96 -1.35 -17.60 3.76
N GLY A 97 -0.64 -18.53 4.41
CA GLY A 97 -1.03 -19.94 4.44
C GLY A 97 -1.09 -20.51 3.01
N GLU A 98 -2.24 -21.07 2.64
CA GLU A 98 -2.50 -21.61 1.30
C GLU A 98 -2.96 -20.54 0.28
N TYR A 99 -3.17 -19.30 0.73
CA TYR A 99 -3.65 -18.19 -0.09
C TYR A 99 -2.57 -17.13 -0.27
N SER A 100 -2.87 -16.10 -1.08
CA SER A 100 -2.07 -14.88 -1.16
C SER A 100 -2.73 -13.75 -0.38
N LEU A 101 -1.96 -12.71 -0.07
CA LEU A 101 -2.41 -11.53 0.67
C LEU A 101 -3.65 -10.85 0.06
N TRP A 102 -3.81 -10.89 -1.28
CA TRP A 102 -4.96 -10.31 -1.98
C TRP A 102 -6.32 -10.84 -1.48
N ARG A 103 -6.34 -12.07 -0.93
CA ARG A 103 -7.56 -12.66 -0.37
C ARG A 103 -8.05 -11.88 0.87
N TYR A 104 -7.14 -11.25 1.60
CA TYR A 104 -7.40 -10.58 2.87
C TYR A 104 -7.30 -9.06 2.79
N ALA A 105 -6.54 -8.52 1.84
CA ALA A 105 -6.39 -7.09 1.62
C ALA A 105 -6.37 -6.78 0.13
N LYS A 106 -6.85 -5.61 -0.28
CA LYS A 106 -6.74 -5.10 -1.65
C LYS A 106 -5.98 -3.78 -1.68
N VAL A 107 -5.40 -3.44 -2.81
CA VAL A 107 -4.64 -2.21 -3.01
C VAL A 107 -5.10 -1.45 -4.24
N GLU A 108 -5.20 -0.12 -4.10
CA GLU A 108 -5.32 0.85 -5.18
C GLU A 108 -4.13 1.80 -5.09
N ALA A 109 -3.40 1.99 -6.19
CA ALA A 109 -2.33 3.00 -6.24
C ALA A 109 -2.87 4.30 -6.82
N ARG A 110 -2.75 5.39 -6.07
CA ARG A 110 -3.02 6.75 -6.55
C ARG A 110 -1.71 7.46 -6.83
N ILE A 111 -1.46 7.79 -8.08
CA ILE A 111 -0.21 8.41 -8.54
C ILE A 111 -0.42 9.91 -8.74
N GLY A 112 0.49 10.70 -8.19
CA GLY A 112 0.57 12.14 -8.40
C GLY A 112 2.02 12.61 -8.41
N ARG A 113 2.23 13.84 -7.94
CA ARG A 113 3.55 14.48 -7.81
C ARG A 113 3.73 15.06 -6.40
N PRO A 114 4.97 15.33 -5.97
CA PRO A 114 5.20 16.14 -4.78
C PRO A 114 4.48 17.49 -4.89
N LEU A 115 3.79 17.90 -3.81
CA LEU A 115 3.14 19.21 -3.77
C LEU A 115 4.21 20.29 -3.65
N THR A 116 4.22 21.21 -4.61
CA THR A 116 5.08 22.39 -4.60
C THR A 116 4.20 23.64 -4.60
N ILE A 117 4.49 24.57 -3.68
CA ILE A 117 3.84 25.87 -3.64
C ILE A 117 4.68 26.84 -4.48
N PRO A 118 4.09 27.52 -5.48
CA PRO A 118 4.79 28.55 -6.24
C PRO A 118 5.38 29.62 -5.32
N GLU A 119 6.60 30.08 -5.61
CA GLU A 119 7.31 31.06 -4.76
C GLU A 119 6.47 32.31 -4.50
N ALA A 120 5.84 32.85 -5.55
CA ALA A 120 4.98 34.03 -5.46
C ALA A 120 3.71 33.85 -4.61
N ALA A 121 3.35 32.61 -4.27
CA ALA A 121 2.19 32.27 -3.45
C ALA A 121 2.56 31.82 -2.03
N ARG A 122 3.85 31.83 -1.66
CA ARG A 122 4.28 31.56 -0.29
C ARG A 122 4.03 32.79 0.57
N VAL A 123 3.34 32.58 1.69
CA VAL A 123 3.08 33.57 2.75
C VAL A 123 4.05 33.41 3.89
#